data_AF-A0A7Y2VAS8-F1
#
_entry.id   AF-A0A7Y2VAS8-F1
#
_cell.length_a   1.000
_cell.length_b   1.000
_cell.length_c   1.000
_cell.angle_alpha   90.00
_cell.angle_beta   90.00
_cell.angle_gamma   90.00
#
_symmetry.space_group_name_H-M   'P 1'
#
loop_
_entity.id
_entity.type
_entity.pdbx_description
1 polymer ?
#
loop_
_entity_poly.entity_id
_entity_poly.type
_entity_poly.pdbx_seq_one_letter_code
_entity_poly.pdbx_strand_id
1 'polypeptide(L)'
;MKNLLFLVAFLLTTSFAAAQSFNYQATARDASGDLLVAENLGVQVRLLAGSATGTEAYAETFNVTTNANGVLNLAVGESGDISVLDWGNVTYFLEISIDESGGTAYTLVGATELRSVPIAMTSSKFETQVGSTNVIQLATTVVNNTGNITALSLSDANQGARLLTLENANLDARLTTAEAAIAQNTSDIGAGNAALQSNIDDLQADVDANEAAAT
;
A
#
# COMPACT_ATOMS: atom_id res chain seq x y z
N MET A 1 -44.97 -4.86 -8.66
CA MET A 1 -43.82 -4.38 -7.86
C MET A 1 -42.47 -4.81 -8.42
N LYS A 2 -42.32 -6.05 -8.93
CA LYS A 2 -41.05 -6.57 -9.50
C LYS A 2 -40.56 -5.79 -10.74
N ASN A 3 -41.48 -5.30 -11.58
CA ASN A 3 -41.14 -4.53 -12.80
C ASN A 3 -40.73 -3.07 -12.49
N LEU A 4 -41.14 -2.53 -11.34
CA LEU A 4 -40.77 -1.18 -10.90
C LEU A 4 -39.32 -1.18 -10.39
N LEU A 5 -38.90 -2.26 -9.74
CA LEU A 5 -37.53 -2.43 -9.22
C LEU A 5 -36.50 -2.52 -10.35
N PHE A 6 -36.83 -3.16 -11.47
CA PHE A 6 -35.98 -3.20 -12.66
C PHE A 6 -35.85 -1.84 -13.35
N LEU A 7 -36.93 -1.05 -13.39
CA LEU A 7 -36.89 0.29 -13.99
C LEU A 7 -36.05 1.26 -13.15
N VAL A 8 -36.15 1.18 -11.82
CA VAL A 8 -35.31 1.96 -10.90
C VAL A 8 -33.84 1.54 -11.03
N ALA A 9 -33.54 0.24 -11.10
CA ALA A 9 -32.17 -0.24 -11.30
C ALA A 9 -31.55 0.19 -12.64
N PHE A 10 -32.35 0.29 -13.71
CA PHE A 10 -31.89 0.76 -15.02
C PHE A 10 -31.67 2.29 -15.07
N LEU A 11 -32.45 3.07 -14.33
CA LEU A 11 -32.22 4.51 -14.19
C LEU A 11 -30.97 4.85 -13.36
N LEU A 12 -30.51 3.95 -12.49
CA LEU A 12 -29.28 4.14 -11.71
C LEU A 12 -27.98 3.85 -12.49
N THR A 13 -28.04 3.32 -13.71
CA THR A 13 -26.85 3.02 -14.53
C THR A 13 -26.50 4.10 -15.55
N THR A 14 -27.26 5.20 -15.63
CA THR A 14 -26.84 6.33 -16.47
C THR A 14 -25.69 7.05 -15.75
N SER A 15 -24.47 6.64 -16.06
CA SER A 15 -23.27 7.38 -15.70
C SER A 15 -23.40 8.79 -16.27
N PHE A 16 -23.53 9.78 -15.39
CA PHE A 16 -23.22 11.16 -15.76
C PHE A 16 -21.72 11.21 -16.04
N ALA A 17 -21.32 11.01 -17.29
CA ALA A 17 -19.99 11.40 -17.72
C ALA A 17 -19.97 12.93 -17.60
N ALA A 18 -19.34 13.45 -16.56
CA ALA A 18 -19.06 14.88 -16.50
C ALA A 18 -18.13 15.18 -17.68
N ALA A 19 -18.66 15.87 -18.70
CA ALA A 19 -17.85 16.34 -19.81
C ALA A 19 -16.70 17.16 -19.22
N GLN A 20 -15.46 16.76 -19.52
CA GLN A 20 -14.31 17.55 -19.13
C GLN A 20 -14.31 18.79 -20.00
N SER A 21 -14.30 19.97 -19.40
CA SER A 21 -14.23 21.23 -20.14
C SER A 21 -13.42 22.25 -19.37
N PHE A 22 -12.92 23.27 -20.08
CA PHE A 22 -12.24 24.41 -19.47
C PHE A 22 -12.69 25.73 -20.09
N ASN A 23 -12.67 26.78 -19.28
CA ASN A 23 -13.00 28.12 -19.73
C ASN A 23 -11.82 28.75 -20.46
N TYR A 24 -12.08 29.37 -21.61
CA TYR A 24 -11.13 30.21 -22.33
C TYR A 24 -11.74 31.60 -22.53
N GLN A 25 -10.99 32.64 -22.17
CA GLN A 25 -11.40 34.03 -22.34
C GLN A 25 -10.33 34.76 -23.15
N ALA A 26 -10.76 35.50 -24.17
CA ALA A 26 -9.88 36.30 -25.00
C ALA A 26 -10.54 37.61 -25.39
N THR A 27 -9.71 38.60 -25.71
CA THR A 27 -10.16 39.86 -26.32
C THR A 27 -9.97 39.76 -27.83
N ALA A 28 -11.05 39.92 -28.59
CA ALA A 28 -11.04 39.87 -30.04
C ALA A 28 -10.69 41.25 -30.62
N ARG A 29 -9.77 41.25 -31.58
CA ARG A 29 -9.34 42.44 -32.32
C ARG A 29 -9.32 42.14 -33.81
N ASP A 30 -9.61 43.16 -34.61
CA ASP A 30 -9.50 43.07 -36.06
C ASP A 30 -8.03 43.19 -36.53
N ALA A 31 -7.81 43.14 -37.85
CA ALA A 31 -6.49 43.29 -38.45
C ALA A 31 -5.83 44.68 -38.23
N SER A 32 -6.63 45.71 -37.91
CA SER A 32 -6.16 47.06 -37.58
C SER A 32 -5.77 47.20 -36.10
N GLY A 33 -6.14 46.21 -35.28
CA GLY A 33 -5.95 46.18 -33.83
C GLY A 33 -7.12 46.75 -33.04
N ASP A 34 -8.21 47.14 -33.69
CA ASP A 34 -9.41 47.67 -33.06
C ASP A 34 -10.23 46.55 -32.41
N LEU A 35 -10.96 46.87 -31.35
CA LEU A 35 -11.77 45.87 -30.63
C LEU A 35 -13.00 45.50 -31.45
N LEU A 36 -13.26 44.19 -31.58
CA LEU A 36 -14.51 43.68 -32.11
C LEU A 36 -15.56 43.66 -31.00
N VAL A 37 -16.36 44.71 -30.87
CA VAL A 37 -17.30 44.92 -29.74
C VAL A 37 -18.74 44.61 -30.14
N ALA A 38 -19.42 43.77 -29.36
CA ALA A 38 -20.80 43.34 -29.64
C ALA A 38 -20.97 42.67 -31.02
N GLU A 39 -19.88 42.09 -31.53
CA GLU A 39 -19.83 41.44 -32.84
C GLU A 39 -20.03 39.94 -32.68
N ASN A 40 -20.72 39.34 -33.65
CA ASN A 40 -20.93 37.89 -33.70
C ASN A 40 -19.81 37.21 -34.48
N LEU A 41 -19.02 36.38 -33.79
CA LEU A 41 -17.82 35.76 -34.33
C LEU A 41 -17.98 34.25 -34.43
N GLY A 42 -17.50 33.69 -35.54
CA GLY A 42 -17.24 32.26 -35.66
C GLY A 42 -15.87 31.99 -35.07
N VAL A 43 -15.75 31.05 -34.14
CA VAL A 43 -14.47 30.71 -33.52
C VAL A 43 -14.22 29.22 -33.68
N GLN A 44 -13.06 28.86 -34.23
CA GLN A 44 -12.56 27.49 -34.24
C GLN A 44 -11.43 27.36 -33.22
N VAL A 45 -11.58 26.37 -32.36
CA VAL A 45 -10.60 25.95 -31.38
C VAL A 45 -10.01 24.61 -31.82
N ARG A 46 -8.69 24.49 -31.82
CA ARG A 46 -7.99 23.22 -32.01
C ARG A 46 -7.00 22.95 -30.89
N LEU A 47 -6.85 21.68 -30.55
CA LEU A 47 -5.76 21.21 -29.69
C LEU A 47 -4.76 20.45 -30.55
N LEU A 48 -3.55 20.99 -30.65
CA LEU A 48 -2.45 20.44 -31.43
C LEU A 48 -1.48 19.69 -30.52
N ALA A 49 -1.09 18.48 -30.90
CA ALA A 49 -0.20 17.64 -30.10
C ALA A 49 1.29 17.95 -30.34
N GLY A 50 2.05 18.12 -29.26
CA GLY A 50 3.51 18.20 -29.22
C GLY A 50 4.12 19.54 -29.66
N SER A 51 3.46 20.31 -30.53
CA SER A 51 3.94 21.63 -30.95
C SER A 51 2.81 22.54 -31.46
N ALA A 52 3.11 23.82 -31.62
CA ALA A 52 2.19 24.83 -32.18
C ALA A 52 1.77 24.57 -33.65
N THR A 53 2.44 23.64 -34.35
CA THR A 53 2.09 23.18 -35.70
C THR A 53 1.93 21.66 -35.73
N GLY A 54 1.62 21.06 -34.59
CA GLY A 54 1.49 19.62 -34.43
C GLY A 54 0.23 19.08 -35.10
N THR A 55 0.05 17.76 -35.00
CA THR A 55 -1.18 17.10 -35.47
C THR A 55 -2.36 17.56 -34.63
N GLU A 56 -3.48 17.86 -35.29
CA GLU A 56 -4.75 18.11 -34.63
C GLU A 56 -5.22 16.86 -33.87
N ALA A 57 -5.37 16.99 -32.56
CA ALA A 57 -5.89 15.94 -31.70
C ALA A 57 -7.38 16.16 -31.37
N TYR A 58 -7.84 17.41 -31.44
CA TYR A 58 -9.22 17.80 -31.17
C TYR A 58 -9.54 19.11 -31.87
N ALA A 59 -10.80 19.27 -32.28
CA ALA A 59 -11.33 20.51 -32.83
C ALA A 59 -12.77 20.74 -32.35
N GLU A 60 -13.09 22.01 -32.08
CA GLU A 60 -14.42 22.46 -31.68
C GLU A 60 -14.69 23.83 -32.30
N THR A 61 -15.95 24.09 -32.63
CA THR A 61 -16.37 25.36 -33.23
C THR A 61 -17.44 26.01 -32.38
N PHE A 62 -17.38 27.33 -32.27
CA PHE A 62 -18.28 28.16 -31.49
C PHE A 62 -18.82 29.29 -32.35
N ASN A 63 -20.04 29.73 -32.02
CA ASN A 63 -20.60 30.98 -32.50
C ASN A 63 -20.88 31.85 -31.28
N VAL A 64 -20.12 32.94 -31.10
CA VAL A 64 -20.13 33.75 -29.87
C VAL A 64 -20.21 35.22 -30.18
N THR A 65 -20.90 35.96 -29.32
CA THR A 65 -20.95 37.42 -29.38
C THR A 65 -19.99 38.01 -28.35
N THR A 66 -19.12 38.93 -28.77
CA THR A 66 -18.22 39.64 -27.85
C THR A 66 -18.99 40.62 -26.98
N ASN A 67 -18.47 40.93 -25.78
CA ASN A 67 -19.08 41.94 -24.91
C ASN A 67 -18.64 43.37 -25.28
N ALA A 68 -19.09 44.36 -24.49
CA ALA A 68 -18.77 45.78 -24.65
C ALA A 68 -17.25 46.11 -24.64
N ASN A 69 -16.42 45.20 -24.15
CA ASN A 69 -14.96 45.33 -24.09
C ASN A 69 -14.25 44.46 -25.15
N GLY A 70 -15.00 43.88 -26.10
CA GLY A 70 -14.47 42.98 -27.13
C GLY A 70 -14.07 41.60 -26.59
N VAL A 71 -14.54 41.21 -25.40
CA VAL A 71 -14.17 39.93 -24.77
C VAL A 71 -15.16 38.83 -25.16
N LEU A 72 -14.64 37.67 -25.55
CA LEU A 72 -15.37 36.42 -25.75
C LEU A 72 -15.05 35.41 -24.64
N ASN A 73 -16.01 34.53 -24.38
CA ASN A 73 -15.87 33.41 -23.44
C ASN A 73 -16.25 32.11 -24.15
N LEU A 74 -15.41 31.09 -24.06
CA LEU A 74 -15.64 29.75 -24.60
C LEU A 74 -15.55 28.73 -23.48
N ALA A 75 -16.37 27.69 -23.53
CA ALA A 75 -16.23 26.48 -22.72
C ALA A 75 -15.73 25.35 -23.63
N VAL A 76 -14.41 25.21 -23.72
CA VAL A 76 -13.76 24.23 -24.60
C VAL A 76 -13.94 22.83 -24.02
N GLY A 77 -14.40 21.88 -24.83
CA GLY A 77 -14.77 20.54 -24.40
C GLY A 77 -16.20 20.42 -23.88
N GLU A 78 -17.04 21.46 -24.03
CA GLU A 78 -18.46 21.36 -23.66
C GLU A 78 -19.27 20.57 -24.69
N SER A 79 -19.02 20.79 -25.99
CA SER A 79 -19.72 20.10 -27.08
C SER A 79 -18.98 18.88 -27.64
N GLY A 80 -17.69 18.73 -27.31
CA GLY A 80 -16.88 17.57 -27.68
C GLY A 80 -16.13 16.97 -26.51
N ASP A 81 -15.71 15.72 -26.65
CA ASP A 81 -15.05 14.99 -25.57
C ASP A 81 -13.53 15.17 -25.59
N ILE A 82 -12.99 15.96 -24.66
CA ILE A 82 -11.54 16.13 -24.48
C ILE A 82 -10.95 15.17 -23.45
N SER A 83 -11.74 14.26 -22.87
CA SER A 83 -11.26 13.24 -21.94
C SER A 83 -10.45 12.13 -22.62
N VAL A 84 -10.58 12.01 -23.95
CA VAL A 84 -9.81 11.07 -24.78
C VAL A 84 -8.35 11.49 -24.99
N LEU A 85 -7.99 12.73 -24.65
CA LEU A 85 -6.65 13.28 -24.85
C LEU A 85 -5.69 12.81 -23.73
N ASP A 86 -4.45 12.52 -24.10
CA ASP A 86 -3.41 12.06 -23.18
C ASP A 86 -2.68 13.24 -22.52
N TRP A 87 -3.40 13.91 -21.61
CA TRP A 87 -2.92 15.09 -20.88
C TRP A 87 -1.67 14.85 -20.02
N GLY A 88 -1.31 13.59 -19.73
CA GLY A 88 -0.17 13.22 -18.89
C GLY A 88 1.14 13.05 -19.66
N ASN A 89 1.07 12.61 -20.92
CA ASN A 89 2.25 12.31 -21.73
C ASN A 89 2.45 13.28 -22.90
N VAL A 90 1.38 13.93 -23.35
CA VAL A 90 1.41 14.82 -24.52
C VAL A 90 1.21 16.26 -24.08
N THR A 91 2.14 17.13 -24.49
CA THR A 91 1.94 18.57 -24.38
C THR A 91 1.00 19.03 -25.50
N TYR A 92 -0.06 19.75 -25.14
CA TYR A 92 -1.03 20.27 -26.09
C TYR A 92 -0.91 21.78 -26.28
N PHE A 93 -1.16 22.24 -27.49
CA PHE A 93 -1.21 23.66 -27.86
C PHE A 93 -2.64 24.03 -28.25
N LEU A 94 -3.16 25.10 -27.67
CA LEU A 94 -4.45 25.69 -28.01
C LEU A 94 -4.26 26.63 -29.20
N GLU A 95 -4.83 26.26 -30.32
CA GLU A 95 -4.91 27.09 -31.51
C GLU A 95 -6.31 27.71 -31.63
N ILE A 96 -6.34 29.02 -31.89
CA ILE A 96 -7.56 29.80 -32.07
C ILE A 96 -7.57 30.39 -33.47
N SER A 97 -8.68 30.18 -34.18
CA SER A 97 -8.95 30.82 -35.47
C SER A 97 -10.34 31.47 -35.44
N ILE A 98 -10.51 32.62 -36.11
CA ILE A 98 -11.72 33.44 -36.04
C ILE A 98 -12.23 33.76 -37.45
N ASP A 99 -13.55 33.76 -37.61
CA ASP A 99 -14.28 34.38 -38.72
C ASP A 99 -15.06 35.59 -38.17
N GLU A 100 -14.63 36.79 -38.56
CA GLU A 100 -15.22 38.04 -38.12
C GLU A 100 -16.67 38.24 -38.58
N SER A 101 -17.11 37.51 -39.61
CA SER A 101 -18.48 37.57 -40.13
C SER A 101 -19.44 36.58 -39.45
N GLY A 102 -18.97 35.81 -38.47
CA GLY A 102 -19.78 34.78 -37.81
C GLY A 102 -19.89 33.48 -38.60
N GLY A 103 -19.15 33.35 -39.70
CA GLY A 103 -19.18 32.19 -40.60
C GLY A 103 -18.20 31.08 -40.21
N THR A 104 -17.74 30.33 -41.22
CA THR A 104 -16.80 29.22 -41.07
C THR A 104 -15.50 29.41 -41.85
N ALA A 105 -15.23 30.62 -42.33
CA ALA A 105 -14.01 30.98 -43.05
C ALA A 105 -12.96 31.50 -42.06
N TYR A 106 -12.42 30.60 -41.25
CA TYR A 106 -11.57 30.94 -40.12
C TYR A 106 -10.16 31.40 -40.54
N THR A 107 -9.69 32.48 -39.94
CA THR A 107 -8.31 32.99 -40.02
C THR A 107 -7.58 32.72 -38.72
N LEU A 108 -6.35 32.17 -38.81
CA LEU A 108 -5.53 31.84 -37.65
C LEU A 108 -5.16 33.10 -36.86
N VAL A 109 -5.46 33.10 -35.56
CA VAL A 109 -5.04 34.15 -34.62
C VAL A 109 -3.72 33.75 -33.95
N GLY A 110 -3.60 32.48 -33.55
CA GLY A 110 -2.36 31.96 -32.98
C GLY A 110 -2.51 30.61 -32.29
N ALA A 111 -1.38 30.00 -31.95
CA ALA A 111 -1.28 28.76 -31.20
C ALA A 111 -0.39 28.96 -29.97
N THR A 112 -0.90 28.56 -28.79
CA THR A 112 -0.22 28.75 -27.51
C THR A 112 -0.20 27.45 -26.71
N GLU A 113 0.88 27.19 -25.99
CA GLU A 113 1.01 25.96 -25.19
C GLU A 113 0.05 25.99 -23.98
N LEU A 114 -0.73 24.93 -23.79
CA LEU A 114 -1.57 24.77 -22.60
C LEU A 114 -0.72 24.30 -21.41
N ARG A 115 -0.12 25.27 -20.71
CA ARG A 115 0.76 25.03 -19.55
C ARG A 115 0.02 24.55 -18.29
N SER A 116 -1.30 24.65 -18.22
CA SER A 116 -2.11 24.15 -17.11
C SER A 116 -3.53 23.87 -17.58
N VAL A 117 -3.92 22.60 -17.55
CA VAL A 117 -5.27 22.17 -17.93
C VAL A 117 -6.06 21.88 -16.64
N PRO A 118 -7.32 22.31 -16.50
CA PRO A 118 -8.16 22.03 -15.34
C PRO A 118 -8.64 20.57 -15.29
N ILE A 119 -7.71 19.64 -15.09
CA ILE A 119 -7.84 18.41 -14.31
C ILE A 119 -6.44 17.75 -14.31
N ALA A 120 -6.10 17.12 -13.18
CA ALA A 120 -4.96 16.21 -12.98
C ALA A 120 -3.64 16.73 -12.36
N MET A 121 -3.49 17.97 -11.88
CA MET A 121 -2.43 18.20 -10.87
C MET A 121 -2.76 17.49 -9.53
N THR A 122 -4.00 17.00 -9.37
CA THR A 122 -4.40 16.16 -8.22
C THR A 122 -4.29 14.66 -8.51
N SER A 123 -4.14 14.21 -9.77
CA SER A 123 -3.92 12.77 -10.07
C SER A 123 -2.44 12.44 -10.23
N SER A 124 -1.65 13.31 -10.86
CA SER A 124 -0.21 13.07 -11.02
C SER A 124 0.60 13.30 -9.74
N LYS A 125 0.11 14.14 -8.80
CA LYS A 125 0.79 14.34 -7.50
C LYS A 125 0.52 13.23 -6.48
N PHE A 126 -0.49 12.39 -6.69
CA PHE A 126 -0.63 11.17 -5.90
C PHE A 126 0.30 10.05 -6.38
N GLU A 127 0.74 10.06 -7.64
CA GLU A 127 1.74 9.10 -8.12
C GLU A 127 3.17 9.43 -7.67
N THR A 128 3.49 10.71 -7.45
CA THR A 128 4.86 11.10 -7.03
C THR A 128 5.15 10.82 -5.55
N GLN A 129 4.14 10.83 -4.68
CA GLN A 129 4.33 10.51 -3.25
C GLN A 129 4.12 9.01 -2.94
N VAL A 130 3.44 8.26 -3.81
CA VAL A 130 3.31 6.79 -3.77
C VAL A 130 4.15 6.19 -4.91
N GLY A 131 5.40 6.63 -5.03
CA GLY A 131 6.28 6.26 -6.14
C GLY A 131 6.31 4.75 -6.37
N SER A 132 5.89 4.32 -7.56
CA SER A 132 6.10 2.99 -8.15
C SER A 132 5.80 1.76 -7.26
N THR A 133 5.08 1.95 -6.15
CA THR A 133 4.85 0.88 -5.19
C THR A 133 3.52 0.26 -5.54
N ASN A 134 3.56 -0.94 -6.08
CA ASN A 134 2.39 -1.78 -6.19
C ASN A 134 1.86 -2.04 -4.77
N VAL A 135 0.90 -1.22 -4.32
CA VAL A 135 0.34 -1.25 -2.96
C VAL A 135 -0.25 -2.62 -2.60
N ILE A 136 -0.70 -3.37 -3.61
CA ILE A 136 -1.17 -4.75 -3.46
C ILE A 136 0.00 -5.69 -3.15
N GLN A 137 1.13 -5.54 -3.83
CA GLN A 137 2.34 -6.31 -3.50
C GLN A 137 2.89 -5.96 -2.12
N LEU A 138 2.95 -4.67 -1.75
CA LEU A 138 3.39 -4.27 -0.42
C LEU A 138 2.49 -4.84 0.69
N ALA A 139 1.17 -4.75 0.52
CA ALA A 139 0.20 -5.35 1.44
C ALA A 139 0.42 -6.87 1.56
N THR A 140 0.65 -7.56 0.43
CA THR A 140 0.95 -8.99 0.41
C THR A 140 2.25 -9.30 1.16
N THR A 141 3.31 -8.53 0.95
CA THR A 141 4.59 -8.68 1.67
C THR A 141 4.42 -8.46 3.17
N VAL A 142 3.67 -7.44 3.60
CA VAL A 142 3.42 -7.18 5.03
C VAL A 142 2.65 -8.33 5.68
N VAL A 143 1.62 -8.86 5.02
CA VAL A 143 0.86 -10.01 5.52
C VAL A 143 1.76 -11.24 5.64
N ASN A 144 2.55 -11.55 4.61
CA ASN A 144 3.49 -12.68 4.63
C ASN A 144 4.53 -12.55 5.74
N ASN A 145 5.12 -11.36 5.90
CA ASN A 145 6.10 -11.10 6.96
C ASN A 145 5.48 -11.26 8.35
N THR A 146 4.25 -10.77 8.54
CA THR A 146 3.51 -10.92 9.80
C THR A 146 3.24 -12.40 10.11
N GLY A 147 2.85 -13.18 9.10
CA GLY A 147 2.68 -14.64 9.24
C GLY A 147 3.98 -15.35 9.63
N ASN A 148 5.08 -15.02 8.96
CA ASN A 148 6.40 -15.60 9.24
C ASN A 148 6.90 -15.28 10.66
N ILE A 149 6.75 -14.02 11.10
CA ILE A 149 7.12 -13.61 12.47
C ILE A 149 6.32 -14.39 13.52
N THR A 150 5.02 -14.57 13.28
CA THR A 150 4.14 -15.33 14.19
C THR A 150 4.58 -16.79 14.27
N ALA A 151 4.90 -17.43 13.14
CA ALA A 151 5.37 -18.81 13.11
C ALA A 151 6.72 -19.00 13.82
N LEU A 152 7.67 -18.08 13.62
CA LEU A 152 8.97 -18.09 14.30
C LEU A 152 8.80 -17.94 15.82
N SER A 153 7.97 -16.99 16.26
CA SER A 153 7.70 -16.78 17.69
C SER A 153 7.10 -18.02 18.37
N LEU A 154 6.20 -18.74 17.70
CA LEU A 154 5.64 -20.00 18.22
C LEU A 154 6.70 -21.12 18.26
N SER A 155 7.56 -21.18 17.25
CA SER A 155 8.67 -22.16 17.22
C SER A 155 9.63 -21.94 18.38
N ASP A 156 10.04 -20.70 18.65
CA ASP A 156 10.96 -20.39 19.76
C ASP A 156 10.35 -20.71 21.13
N ALA A 157 9.07 -20.42 21.34
CA ALA A 157 8.35 -20.83 22.54
C ALA A 157 8.36 -22.35 22.73
N ASN A 158 8.13 -23.10 21.65
CA ASN A 158 8.19 -24.57 21.67
C ASN A 158 9.61 -25.10 21.93
N GLN A 159 10.65 -24.45 21.39
CA GLN A 159 12.05 -24.82 21.67
C GLN A 159 12.38 -24.66 23.15
N GLY A 160 11.96 -23.55 23.78
CA GLY A 160 12.14 -23.32 25.22
C GLY A 160 11.46 -24.40 26.07
N ALA A 161 10.23 -24.77 25.75
CA ALA A 161 9.51 -25.83 26.46
C ALA A 161 10.18 -27.22 26.32
N ARG A 162 10.74 -27.53 25.14
CA ARG A 162 11.49 -28.76 24.90
C ARG A 162 12.81 -28.80 25.68
N LEU A 163 13.51 -27.67 25.76
CA LEU A 163 14.77 -27.58 26.51
C LEU A 163 14.55 -27.81 28.01
N LEU A 164 13.52 -27.17 28.59
CA LEU A 164 13.17 -27.36 30.01
C LEU A 164 12.82 -28.82 30.33
N THR A 165 12.04 -29.47 29.45
CA THR A 165 11.69 -30.88 29.62
C THR A 165 12.94 -31.79 29.62
N LEU A 166 13.89 -31.52 28.72
CA LEU A 166 15.13 -32.29 28.63
C LEU A 166 16.04 -32.06 29.85
N GLU A 167 16.13 -30.81 30.32
CA GLU A 167 16.90 -30.46 31.51
C GLU A 167 16.34 -31.15 32.76
N ASN A 168 15.01 -31.14 32.95
CA ASN A 168 14.35 -31.86 34.04
C ASN A 168 14.60 -33.37 33.96
N ALA A 169 14.47 -33.98 32.78
CA ALA A 169 14.75 -35.41 32.61
C ALA A 169 16.22 -35.78 32.95
N ASN A 170 17.17 -34.89 32.64
CA ASN A 170 18.57 -35.08 33.00
C ASN A 170 18.80 -34.93 34.51
N LEU A 171 18.19 -33.93 35.13
CA LEU A 171 18.21 -33.75 36.59
C LEU A 171 17.63 -34.97 37.32
N ASP A 172 16.51 -35.51 36.85
CA ASP A 172 15.87 -36.71 37.42
C ASP A 172 16.77 -37.94 37.29
N ALA A 173 17.43 -38.13 36.15
CA ALA A 173 18.37 -39.23 35.95
C ALA A 173 19.60 -39.13 36.88
N ARG A 174 20.14 -37.91 37.05
CA ARG A 174 21.24 -37.63 37.98
C ARG A 174 20.83 -37.84 39.43
N LEU A 175 19.63 -37.41 39.80
CA LEU A 175 19.07 -37.61 41.13
C LEU A 175 18.90 -39.11 41.43
N THR A 176 18.29 -39.86 40.51
CA THR A 176 18.11 -41.31 40.64
C THR A 176 19.44 -42.03 40.85
N THR A 177 20.48 -41.63 40.10
CA THR A 177 21.83 -42.21 40.25
C THR A 177 22.44 -41.89 41.61
N ALA A 178 22.27 -40.65 42.09
CA ALA A 178 22.76 -40.23 43.40
C ALA A 178 22.03 -40.95 44.55
N GLU A 179 20.71 -41.10 44.45
CA GLU A 179 19.89 -41.85 45.42
C GLU A 179 20.31 -43.31 45.51
N ALA A 180 20.56 -43.97 44.37
CA ALA A 180 21.08 -45.34 44.33
C ALA A 180 22.45 -45.46 45.01
N ALA A 181 23.36 -44.51 44.76
CA ALA A 181 24.68 -44.49 45.39
C ALA A 181 24.59 -44.28 46.92
N ILE A 182 23.69 -43.40 47.38
CA ILE A 182 23.44 -43.18 48.82
C ILE A 182 22.86 -44.45 49.47
N ALA A 183 21.94 -45.12 48.79
CA ALA A 183 21.37 -46.37 49.27
C ALA A 183 22.45 -47.46 49.40
N GLN A 184 23.34 -47.56 48.41
CA GLN A 184 24.47 -48.50 48.47
C GLN A 184 25.42 -48.19 49.62
N ASN A 185 25.84 -46.93 49.77
CA ASN A 185 26.70 -46.51 50.88
C ASN A 185 26.05 -46.82 52.24
N THR A 186 24.74 -46.62 52.36
CA THR A 186 23.98 -46.95 53.58
C THR A 186 24.03 -48.45 53.88
N SER A 187 23.86 -49.29 52.85
CA SER A 187 23.99 -50.74 52.96
C SER A 187 25.40 -51.17 53.36
N ASP A 188 26.43 -50.61 52.72
CA ASP A 188 27.83 -50.93 52.97
C ASP A 188 28.24 -50.55 54.40
N ILE A 189 27.83 -49.37 54.87
CA ILE A 189 28.02 -48.93 56.26
C ILE A 189 27.30 -49.89 57.23
N GLY A 190 26.05 -50.27 56.92
CA GLY A 190 25.29 -51.22 57.72
C GLY A 190 25.99 -52.58 57.86
N ALA A 191 26.49 -53.12 56.75
CA ALA A 191 27.24 -54.37 56.72
C ALA A 191 28.56 -54.26 57.51
N GLY A 192 29.30 -53.16 57.33
CA GLY A 192 30.54 -52.89 58.07
C GLY A 192 30.31 -52.81 59.58
N ASN A 193 29.25 -52.12 60.02
CA ASN A 193 28.88 -52.03 61.43
C ASN A 193 28.48 -53.39 62.01
N ALA A 194 27.74 -54.21 61.25
CA ALA A 194 27.37 -55.56 61.69
C ALA A 194 28.61 -56.47 61.86
N ALA A 195 29.58 -56.38 60.95
CA ALA A 195 30.84 -57.13 61.06
C ALA A 195 31.68 -56.68 62.26
N LEU A 196 31.76 -55.36 62.51
CA LEU A 196 32.42 -54.82 63.69
C LEU A 196 31.74 -55.30 64.99
N GLN A 197 30.41 -55.32 65.02
CA GLN A 197 29.66 -55.82 66.17
C GLN A 197 29.95 -57.31 66.43
N SER A 198 29.97 -58.15 65.39
CA SER A 198 30.33 -59.57 65.53
C SER A 198 31.74 -59.74 66.12
N ASN A 199 32.72 -58.98 65.64
CA ASN A 199 34.07 -59.03 66.20
C ASN A 199 34.09 -58.60 67.68
N ILE A 200 33.35 -57.55 68.04
CA ILE A 200 33.22 -57.09 69.43
C ILE A 200 32.62 -58.20 70.31
N ASP A 201 31.57 -58.86 69.82
CA ASP A 201 30.88 -59.93 70.55
C ASP A 201 31.80 -61.14 70.75
N ASP A 202 32.57 -61.54 69.73
CA ASP A 202 33.57 -62.62 69.82
C ASP A 202 34.68 -62.28 70.83
N LEU A 203 35.21 -61.05 70.78
CA LEU A 203 36.22 -60.56 71.74
C LEU A 203 35.68 -60.54 73.18
N GLN A 204 34.42 -60.14 73.38
CA GLN A 204 33.79 -60.17 74.70
C GLN A 204 33.66 -61.60 75.21
N ALA A 205 33.27 -62.55 74.36
CA ALA A 205 33.17 -63.96 74.73
C ALA A 205 34.54 -64.54 75.15
N ASP A 206 35.62 -64.19 74.45
CA ASP A 206 36.99 -64.59 74.81
C ASP A 206 37.43 -63.99 76.16
N VAL A 207 37.08 -62.72 76.42
CA VAL A 207 37.35 -62.07 77.71
C VAL A 207 36.61 -62.80 78.84
N ASP A 208 35.31 -63.02 78.68
CA ASP A 208 34.47 -63.69 79.67
C ASP A 208 34.99 -65.11 79.98
N ALA A 209 35.43 -65.85 78.96
CA ALA A 209 36.01 -67.19 79.12
C ALA A 209 37.33 -67.16 79.91
N ASN A 210 38.20 -66.18 79.65
CA ASN A 210 39.46 -66.03 80.38
C ASN A 210 39.23 -65.62 81.84
N GLU A 211 38.27 -64.73 82.11
CA GLU A 211 37.90 -64.35 83.48
C GLU A 211 37.38 -65.55 84.27
N ALA A 212 36.51 -66.37 83.66
CA ALA A 212 35.98 -67.58 84.30
C ALA A 212 37.08 -68.59 84.67
N ALA A 213 38.12 -68.73 83.83
CA ALA A 213 39.24 -69.64 84.08
C ALA A 213 40.21 -69.15 85.18
N ALA A 214 40.17 -67.87 85.54
CA ALA A 214 41.03 -67.26 86.57
C ALA A 214 40.46 -67.34 88.00
N THR A 215 39.20 -67.77 88.14
CA THR A 215 38.48 -68.01 89.41
C THR A 215 38.52 -69.47 89.85
#